data_AF-B2BGM4-F1
#
_entry.id   AF-B2BGM4-F1
#
_cell.length_a   1.000
_cell.length_b   1.000
_cell.length_c   1.000
_cell.angle_alpha   90.00
_cell.angle_beta   90.00
_cell.angle_gamma   90.00
#
_symmetry.space_group_name_H-M   'P 1'
#
loop_
_entity.id
_entity.type
_entity.pdbx_description
1 polymer ?
#
loop_
_entity_poly.entity_id
_entity_poly.type
_entity_poly.pdbx_seq_one_letter_code
_entity_poly.pdbx_strand_id
1 'polypeptide(L)'
;CFGPAYEFIMILDADLRKRKLRDKVPMTFVSSEPYIGHMGLGGVGDSKGLMESEMRQRHIKWLVNAKASGVERGTIHVSECDENGAEKKAHALPFNYAMLLPAFKGVDAVAKVEGLCNPRGFVLTDKHQRSVKYPSIFSAGVCVAIPPVEATPVATGAPKTGFMTEAMATRS
;
A
#
# COMPACT_ATOMS: atom_id res chain seq x y z
N CYS A 1 -2.72 -0.38 -0.55
CA CYS A 1 -3.41 0.58 -1.45
C CYS A 1 -2.36 1.58 -1.90
N PHE A 2 -1.79 1.42 -3.10
CA PHE A 2 -0.60 2.17 -3.53
C PHE A 2 -0.92 3.36 -4.42
N GLY A 3 -1.99 3.27 -5.23
CA GLY A 3 -2.43 4.34 -6.14
C GLY A 3 -2.49 5.73 -5.49
N PRO A 4 -3.16 5.91 -4.32
CA PRO A 4 -3.23 7.21 -3.67
C PRO A 4 -1.88 7.79 -3.23
N ALA A 5 -0.87 6.95 -2.97
CA ALA A 5 0.48 7.43 -2.63
C ALA A 5 1.16 8.04 -3.86
N TYR A 6 1.03 7.38 -5.01
CA TYR A 6 1.50 7.91 -6.29
C TYR A 6 0.75 9.18 -6.68
N GLU A 7 -0.59 9.17 -6.59
CA GLU A 7 -1.40 10.34 -6.88
C GLU A 7 -0.98 11.55 -6.03
N PHE A 8 -0.89 11.35 -4.71
CA PHE A 8 -0.54 12.42 -3.78
C PHE A 8 0.83 13.03 -4.09
N ILE A 9 1.87 12.21 -4.31
CA ILE A 9 3.21 12.73 -4.56
C ILE A 9 3.30 13.48 -5.90
N MET A 10 2.54 13.06 -6.91
CA MET A 10 2.48 13.74 -8.21
C MET A 10 1.71 15.05 -8.14
N ILE A 11 0.61 15.10 -7.38
CA ILE A 11 -0.15 16.34 -7.12
C ILE A 11 0.71 17.34 -6.35
N LEU A 12 1.46 16.87 -5.35
CA LEU A 12 2.37 17.72 -4.57
C LEU A 12 3.49 18.31 -5.45
N ASP A 13 4.11 17.50 -6.32
CA ASP A 13 5.08 17.99 -7.31
C ASP A 13 4.46 19.06 -8.24
N ALA A 14 3.25 18.81 -8.74
CA ALA A 14 2.56 19.73 -9.62
C ALA A 14 2.22 21.07 -8.93
N ASP A 15 1.73 21.04 -7.69
CA ASP A 15 1.44 22.26 -6.91
C ASP A 15 2.71 23.05 -6.59
N LEU A 16 3.78 22.38 -6.16
CA LEU A 16 5.08 23.02 -5.91
C LEU A 16 5.66 23.66 -7.18
N ARG A 17 5.52 23.03 -8.34
CA ARG A 17 5.93 23.61 -9.63
C ARG A 17 5.09 24.82 -10.00
N LYS A 18 3.77 24.74 -9.84
CA LYS A 18 2.86 25.87 -10.08
C LYS A 18 3.22 27.09 -9.23
N ARG A 19 3.66 26.85 -8.00
CA ARG A 19 4.14 27.89 -7.06
C ARG A 19 5.60 28.30 -7.26
N LYS A 20 6.33 27.66 -8.19
CA LYS A 20 7.77 27.88 -8.43
C LYS A 20 8.63 27.63 -7.17
N LEU A 21 8.31 26.58 -6.41
CA LEU A 21 9.00 26.18 -5.19
C LEU A 21 9.65 24.79 -5.29
N ARG A 22 9.46 24.07 -6.40
CA ARG A 22 9.87 22.66 -6.53
C ARG A 22 11.38 22.45 -6.39
N ASP A 23 12.18 23.40 -6.84
CA ASP A 23 13.65 23.42 -6.72
C ASP A 23 14.14 23.46 -5.26
N LYS A 24 13.31 23.97 -4.35
CA LYS A 24 13.62 24.10 -2.91
C LYS A 24 13.19 22.89 -2.09
N VAL A 25 12.47 21.94 -2.67
CA VAL A 25 11.84 20.83 -1.95
C VAL A 25 12.35 19.48 -2.49
N PRO A 26 13.31 18.84 -1.83
CA PRO A 26 13.66 17.44 -2.11
C PRO A 26 12.46 16.54 -1.84
N MET A 27 12.22 15.56 -2.71
CA MET A 27 11.11 14.62 -2.60
C MET A 27 11.63 13.18 -2.68
N THR A 28 11.18 12.35 -1.73
CA THR A 28 11.49 10.91 -1.67
C THR A 28 10.22 10.11 -1.50
N PHE A 29 10.02 9.12 -2.36
CA PHE A 29 8.93 8.16 -2.27
C PHE A 29 9.44 6.87 -1.65
N VAL A 30 8.84 6.43 -0.55
CA VAL A 30 9.20 5.16 0.10
C VAL A 30 8.02 4.20 -0.07
N SER A 31 8.28 3.01 -0.60
CA SER A 31 7.25 1.99 -0.79
C SER A 31 7.73 0.60 -0.37
N SER A 32 6.78 -0.18 0.14
CA SER A 32 6.96 -1.62 0.39
C SER A 32 6.89 -2.46 -0.89
N GLU A 33 6.51 -1.85 -2.01
CA GLU A 33 6.52 -2.54 -3.31
C GLU A 33 7.94 -3.01 -3.68
N PRO A 34 8.08 -4.15 -4.39
CA PRO A 34 9.37 -4.63 -4.86
C PRO A 34 9.98 -3.75 -5.97
N TYR A 35 9.13 -3.03 -6.70
CA TYR A 35 9.52 -2.05 -7.70
C TYR A 35 8.39 -1.01 -7.85
N ILE A 36 8.71 0.15 -8.43
CA ILE A 36 7.73 1.21 -8.65
C ILE A 36 6.68 0.78 -9.66
N GLY A 37 5.39 0.92 -9.33
CA GLY A 37 4.28 0.54 -10.20
C GLY A 37 3.83 -0.91 -10.05
N HIS A 38 4.32 -1.65 -9.04
CA HIS A 38 3.82 -2.99 -8.72
C HIS A 38 2.33 -2.98 -8.33
N MET A 39 1.86 -1.92 -7.67
CA MET A 39 0.48 -1.63 -7.28
C MET A 39 -0.19 -2.67 -6.35
N GLY A 40 0.58 -3.65 -5.86
CA GLY A 40 0.05 -4.80 -5.12
C GLY A 40 -0.63 -5.84 -6.03
N LEU A 41 -0.37 -5.77 -7.34
CA LEU A 41 -1.01 -6.57 -8.38
C LEU A 41 0.00 -7.32 -9.27
N GLY A 42 1.30 -7.28 -8.97
CA GLY A 42 2.33 -7.79 -9.88
C GLY A 42 2.60 -6.86 -11.07
N GLY A 43 2.15 -5.60 -11.00
CA GLY A 43 2.14 -4.66 -12.12
C GLY A 43 0.90 -4.79 -13.01
N VAL A 44 0.53 -3.69 -13.67
CA VAL A 44 -0.58 -3.63 -14.65
C VAL A 44 -0.05 -3.04 -15.95
N GLY A 45 0.05 -3.86 -17.01
CA GLY A 45 0.72 -3.45 -18.26
C GLY A 45 2.15 -2.95 -18.00
N ASP A 46 2.54 -1.84 -18.63
CA ASP A 46 3.84 -1.18 -18.40
C ASP A 46 3.80 -0.13 -17.26
N SER A 47 3.01 -0.39 -16.21
CA SER A 47 3.00 0.44 -15.00
C SER A 47 4.41 0.71 -14.44
N LYS A 48 5.33 -0.26 -14.51
CA LYS A 48 6.71 -0.08 -14.06
C LYS A 48 7.46 0.98 -14.88
N GLY A 49 7.54 0.80 -16.21
CA GLY A 49 8.27 1.71 -17.08
C GLY A 49 7.70 3.13 -17.03
N LEU A 50 6.37 3.24 -17.10
CA LEU A 50 5.66 4.50 -17.05
C LEU A 50 5.91 5.25 -15.74
N MET A 51 5.69 4.60 -14.59
CA MET A 51 5.77 5.25 -13.29
C MET A 51 7.22 5.63 -12.93
N GLU A 52 8.19 4.77 -13.23
CA GLU A 52 9.59 5.12 -13.03
C GLU A 52 10.03 6.29 -13.93
N SER A 53 9.54 6.34 -15.18
CA SER A 53 9.82 7.45 -16.10
C SER A 53 9.29 8.78 -15.55
N GLU A 54 8.02 8.81 -15.13
CA GLU A 54 7.40 9.99 -14.53
C GLU A 54 8.15 10.47 -13.27
N MET A 55 8.51 9.54 -12.37
CA MET A 55 9.23 9.90 -11.16
C MET A 55 10.63 10.48 -11.46
N ARG A 56 11.35 9.94 -12.45
CA ARG A 56 12.65 10.49 -12.88
C ARG A 56 12.51 11.88 -13.48
N GLN A 57 11.56 12.08 -14.39
CA GLN A 57 11.32 13.40 -15.01
C GLN A 57 10.97 14.47 -13.96
N ARG A 58 10.34 14.05 -12.86
CA ARG A 58 9.97 14.92 -11.75
C ARG A 58 11.04 15.05 -10.68
N HIS A 59 12.20 14.40 -10.83
CA HIS A 59 13.28 14.34 -9.84
C HIS A 59 12.82 13.88 -8.46
N ILE A 60 11.89 12.92 -8.42
CA ILE A 60 11.46 12.26 -7.19
C ILE A 60 12.38 11.06 -7.01
N LYS A 61 13.12 11.02 -5.91
CA LYS A 61 13.92 9.83 -5.53
C LYS A 61 13.00 8.78 -4.94
N TRP A 62 13.36 7.51 -4.99
CA TRP A 62 12.55 6.47 -4.35
C TRP A 62 13.36 5.37 -3.68
N LEU A 63 12.72 4.71 -2.72
CA LEU A 63 13.16 3.49 -2.05
C LEU A 63 12.03 2.46 -2.14
N VAL A 64 12.37 1.27 -2.62
CA VAL A 64 11.47 0.11 -2.77
C VAL A 64 11.96 -1.02 -1.86
N ASN A 65 11.16 -2.06 -1.68
CA ASN A 65 11.38 -3.09 -0.65
C ASN A 65 11.61 -2.46 0.73
N ALA A 66 10.91 -1.38 1.04
CA ALA A 66 11.19 -0.57 2.22
C ALA A 66 9.97 -0.47 3.14
N LYS A 67 10.21 -0.52 4.45
CA LYS A 67 9.18 -0.30 5.48
C LYS A 67 9.61 0.77 6.46
N ALA A 68 8.67 1.63 6.86
CA ALA A 68 8.89 2.54 7.98
C ALA A 68 8.98 1.73 9.28
N SER A 69 10.13 1.80 9.96
CA SER A 69 10.37 1.13 11.24
C SER A 69 10.09 2.04 12.43
N GLY A 70 10.11 3.36 12.23
CA GLY A 70 9.77 4.34 13.26
C GLY A 70 9.67 5.76 12.70
N VAL A 71 8.96 6.61 13.42
CA VAL A 71 8.86 8.04 13.09
C VAL A 71 9.16 8.83 14.36
N GLU A 72 10.07 9.78 14.25
CA GLU A 72 10.35 10.78 15.27
C GLU A 72 10.21 12.18 14.67
N ARG A 73 10.41 13.21 15.50
CA ARG A 73 10.25 14.60 15.05
C ARG A 73 11.25 14.91 13.94
N GLY A 74 10.75 15.06 12.71
CA GLY A 74 11.53 15.47 11.55
C GLY A 74 12.37 14.36 10.90
N THR A 75 12.25 13.11 11.36
CA THR A 75 13.00 11.97 10.80
C THR A 75 12.12 10.74 10.73
N ILE A 76 12.12 10.05 9.58
CA ILE A 76 11.53 8.73 9.43
C ILE A 76 12.63 7.68 9.29
N HIS A 77 12.55 6.65 10.11
CA HIS A 77 13.42 5.49 10.06
C HIS A 77 12.83 4.46 9.11
N VAL A 78 13.63 4.02 8.14
CA VAL A 78 13.21 3.12 7.06
C VAL A 78 14.18 1.95 6.97
N SER A 79 13.64 0.73 7.03
CA SER A 79 14.39 -0.50 6.75
C SER A 79 14.14 -0.90 5.29
N GLU A 80 15.17 -0.83 4.45
CA GLU A 80 15.23 -1.44 3.12
C GLU A 80 15.56 -2.92 3.28
N CYS A 81 14.79 -3.79 2.62
CA CYS A 81 14.95 -5.22 2.65
C CYS A 81 15.61 -5.75 1.37
N ASP A 82 16.29 -6.89 1.48
CA ASP A 82 16.74 -7.69 0.34
C ASP A 82 15.58 -8.53 -0.25
N GLU A 83 15.89 -9.35 -1.26
CA GLU A 83 14.93 -10.23 -1.93
C GLU A 83 14.35 -11.32 -1.01
N ASN A 84 15.04 -11.64 0.10
CA ASN A 84 14.59 -12.59 1.10
C ASN A 84 13.75 -11.91 2.21
N GLY A 85 13.57 -10.59 2.15
CA GLY A 85 12.87 -9.81 3.16
C GLY A 85 13.71 -9.47 4.40
N ALA A 86 14.99 -9.85 4.42
CA ALA A 86 15.91 -9.50 5.49
C ALA A 86 16.33 -8.03 5.37
N GLU A 87 16.61 -7.36 6.50
CA GLU A 87 17.06 -5.96 6.46
C GLU A 87 18.41 -5.89 5.74
N LYS A 88 18.43 -5.18 4.61
CA LYS A 88 19.61 -4.89 3.81
C LYS A 88 20.27 -3.59 4.27
N LYS A 89 19.47 -2.58 4.59
CA LYS A 89 19.97 -1.25 4.97
C LYS A 89 18.94 -0.46 5.78
N ALA A 90 19.40 0.14 6.86
CA ALA A 90 18.64 1.16 7.59
C ALA A 90 18.93 2.57 7.03
N HIS A 91 17.88 3.38 6.91
CA HIS A 91 17.93 4.76 6.47
C HIS A 91 17.25 5.67 7.50
N ALA A 92 17.87 6.80 7.82
CA ALA A 92 17.25 7.89 8.56
C ALA A 92 16.98 9.05 7.58
N LEU A 93 15.72 9.21 7.17
CA LEU A 93 15.33 10.20 6.18
C LEU A 93 14.77 11.45 6.88
N PRO A 94 15.40 12.62 6.71
CA PRO A 94 14.84 13.85 7.26
C PRO A 94 13.61 14.28 6.48
N PHE A 95 12.61 14.83 7.17
CA PHE A 95 11.42 15.40 6.54
C PHE A 95 10.92 16.65 7.28
N ASN A 96 10.44 17.63 6.49
CA ASN A 96 9.62 18.73 7.00
C ASN A 96 8.12 18.40 6.88
N TYR A 97 7.77 17.58 5.91
CA TYR A 97 6.42 17.08 5.67
C TYR A 97 6.51 15.62 5.22
N ALA A 98 5.68 14.76 5.80
CA ALA A 98 5.58 13.35 5.43
C ALA A 98 4.11 12.91 5.40
N MET A 99 3.79 12.05 4.44
CA MET A 99 2.49 11.38 4.33
C MET A 99 2.77 9.88 4.21
N LEU A 100 2.11 9.10 5.07
CA LEU A 100 2.25 7.64 5.15
C LEU A 100 0.88 7.01 4.94
N LEU A 101 0.81 6.04 4.02
CA LEU A 101 -0.35 5.17 3.93
C LEU A 101 -0.18 3.98 4.88
N PRO A 102 -1.02 3.85 5.92
CA PRO A 102 -0.91 2.75 6.87
C PRO A 102 -1.37 1.43 6.24
N ALA A 103 -0.84 0.32 6.75
CA ALA A 103 -1.35 -0.99 6.42
C ALA A 103 -2.76 -1.16 7.01
N PHE A 104 -3.66 -1.78 6.24
CA PHE A 104 -5.01 -2.08 6.73
C PHE A 104 -5.01 -3.31 7.64
N LYS A 105 -5.96 -3.30 8.58
CA LYS A 105 -6.30 -4.40 9.49
C LYS A 105 -7.82 -4.39 9.67
N GLY A 106 -8.41 -5.55 9.92
CA GLY A 106 -9.80 -5.63 10.35
C GLY A 106 -10.04 -4.88 11.66
N VAL A 107 -11.21 -4.28 11.78
CA VAL A 107 -11.63 -3.59 13.00
C VAL A 107 -11.84 -4.57 14.15
N ASP A 108 -11.51 -4.15 15.37
CA ASP A 108 -11.50 -5.00 16.56
C ASP A 108 -12.81 -5.75 16.82
N ALA A 109 -13.96 -5.09 16.58
CA ALA A 109 -15.28 -5.68 16.79
C ALA A 109 -15.51 -6.92 15.89
N VAL A 110 -14.92 -6.93 14.69
CA VAL A 110 -15.04 -8.04 13.73
C VAL A 110 -13.90 -9.05 13.93
N ALA A 111 -12.66 -8.55 14.09
CA ALA A 111 -11.47 -9.38 14.22
C ALA A 111 -11.47 -10.29 15.45
N LYS A 112 -12.19 -9.91 16.52
CA LYS A 112 -12.32 -10.69 17.75
C LYS A 112 -13.38 -11.79 17.67
N VAL A 113 -14.19 -11.84 16.61
CA VAL A 113 -15.16 -12.92 16.42
C VAL A 113 -14.42 -14.20 16.07
N GLU A 114 -14.47 -15.17 16.97
CA GLU A 114 -13.68 -16.39 16.89
C GLU A 114 -13.95 -17.13 15.57
N GLY A 115 -12.89 -17.37 14.79
CA GLY A 115 -12.93 -18.10 13.52
C GLY A 115 -13.64 -17.39 12.37
N LEU A 116 -14.02 -16.10 12.52
CA LEU A 116 -14.57 -15.30 11.42
C LEU A 116 -13.47 -14.77 10.49
N CYS A 117 -12.29 -14.47 11.03
CA CYS A 117 -11.25 -13.72 10.36
C CYS A 117 -9.91 -14.46 10.26
N ASN A 118 -9.07 -14.02 9.33
CA ASN A 118 -7.65 -14.36 9.32
C ASN A 118 -6.88 -13.61 10.44
N PRO A 119 -5.58 -13.88 10.66
CA PRO A 119 -4.80 -13.21 11.72
C PRO A 119 -4.71 -11.68 11.60
N ARG A 120 -5.00 -11.11 10.43
CA ARG A 120 -5.07 -9.66 10.20
C ARG A 120 -6.47 -9.08 10.37
N GLY A 121 -7.45 -9.87 10.82
CA GLY A 121 -8.81 -9.43 11.09
C GLY A 121 -9.71 -9.30 9.86
N PHE A 122 -9.27 -9.77 8.69
CA PHE A 122 -10.13 -9.77 7.50
C PHE A 122 -11.03 -11.00 7.47
N VAL A 123 -12.30 -10.82 7.14
CA VAL A 123 -13.33 -11.87 7.14
C VAL A 123 -13.03 -12.92 6.07
N LEU A 124 -13.03 -14.19 6.47
CA LEU A 124 -12.88 -15.33 5.57
C LEU A 124 -14.22 -15.61 4.91
N THR A 125 -14.31 -15.48 3.59
CA THR A 125 -15.53 -15.71 2.82
C THR A 125 -15.37 -16.79 1.76
N ASP A 126 -16.47 -17.43 1.39
CA ASP A 126 -16.59 -18.24 0.17
C ASP A 126 -16.80 -17.35 -1.07
N LYS A 127 -16.97 -17.99 -2.24
CA LYS A 127 -17.20 -17.31 -3.53
C LYS A 127 -18.53 -16.54 -3.62
N HIS A 128 -19.41 -16.71 -2.64
CA HIS A 128 -20.71 -16.05 -2.52
C HIS A 128 -20.69 -14.98 -1.42
N GLN A 129 -19.51 -14.52 -1.01
CA GLN A 129 -19.33 -13.49 0.01
C GLN A 129 -19.83 -13.86 1.40
N ARG A 130 -20.09 -15.15 1.66
CA ARG A 130 -20.58 -15.66 2.94
C ARG A 130 -19.41 -16.15 3.79
N SER A 131 -19.49 -15.94 5.10
CA SER A 131 -18.50 -16.44 6.06
C SER A 131 -18.40 -17.97 5.99
N VAL A 132 -17.16 -18.47 6.00
CA VAL A 132 -16.88 -19.92 6.01
C VAL A 132 -17.33 -20.58 7.32
N LYS A 133 -17.32 -19.84 8.45
CA LYS A 133 -17.71 -20.36 9.77
C LYS A 133 -19.19 -20.09 10.11
N TYR A 134 -19.71 -18.93 9.71
CA TYR A 134 -21.06 -18.48 10.11
C TYR A 134 -21.94 -18.23 8.89
N PRO A 135 -22.81 -19.18 8.49
CA PRO A 135 -23.57 -19.08 7.23
C PRO A 135 -24.52 -17.87 7.12
N SER A 136 -24.87 -17.23 8.23
CA SER A 136 -25.71 -16.02 8.27
C SER A 136 -24.93 -14.71 8.16
N ILE A 137 -23.59 -14.75 8.13
CA ILE A 137 -22.74 -13.57 8.04
C ILE A 137 -22.19 -13.46 6.62
N PHE A 138 -22.36 -12.28 6.02
CA PHE A 138 -21.82 -11.93 4.71
C PHE A 138 -20.86 -10.75 4.85
N SER A 139 -19.91 -10.63 3.92
CA SER A 139 -18.91 -9.56 3.95
C SER A 139 -18.53 -9.12 2.53
N ALA A 140 -18.44 -7.81 2.32
CA ALA A 140 -18.08 -7.20 1.04
C ALA A 140 -17.11 -6.04 1.24
N GLY A 141 -16.21 -5.84 0.28
CA GLY A 141 -15.26 -4.72 0.26
C GLY A 141 -13.95 -4.99 0.99
N VAL A 142 -13.36 -3.92 1.54
CA VAL A 142 -11.98 -3.94 2.09
C VAL A 142 -11.82 -4.90 3.27
N CYS A 143 -12.89 -5.19 4.01
CA CYS A 143 -12.89 -6.09 5.16
C CYS A 143 -12.77 -7.59 4.80
N VAL A 144 -12.91 -7.95 3.51
CA VAL A 144 -12.80 -9.34 3.04
C VAL A 144 -11.34 -9.77 2.90
N ALA A 145 -11.05 -10.98 3.37
CA ALA A 145 -9.75 -11.60 3.18
C ALA A 145 -9.58 -12.02 1.71
N ILE A 146 -8.73 -11.30 0.99
CA ILE A 146 -8.26 -11.69 -0.34
C ILE A 146 -6.78 -12.05 -0.20
N PRO A 147 -6.35 -13.25 -0.64
CA PRO A 147 -4.93 -13.61 -0.63
C PRO A 147 -4.12 -12.60 -1.47
N PRO A 148 -2.86 -12.33 -1.08
CA PRO A 148 -1.94 -11.59 -1.95
C PRO A 148 -1.83 -12.26 -3.32
N VAL A 149 -1.64 -11.48 -4.38
CA VAL A 149 -1.42 -12.01 -5.74
C VAL A 149 -0.10 -12.77 -5.85
N GLU A 150 0.90 -12.33 -5.09
CA GLU A 150 2.20 -12.98 -4.95
C GLU A 150 2.80 -12.63 -3.58
N ALA A 151 3.81 -13.40 -3.17
CA ALA A 151 4.63 -13.06 -2.01
C ALA A 151 5.68 -12.02 -2.41
N THR A 152 5.79 -10.93 -1.65
CA THR A 152 6.79 -9.87 -1.87
C THR A 152 7.75 -9.78 -0.67
N PRO A 153 9.00 -9.31 -0.86
CA PRO A 153 10.00 -9.29 0.21
C PRO A 153 9.56 -8.46 1.43
N VAL A 154 8.88 -7.34 1.18
CA VAL A 154 8.11 -6.62 2.19
C VAL A 154 6.63 -6.89 1.92
N ALA A 155 5.90 -7.33 2.95
CA ALA A 155 4.51 -7.74 2.80
C ALA A 155 3.63 -6.65 2.16
N THR A 156 3.12 -6.96 0.96
CA THR A 156 2.13 -6.14 0.26
C THR A 156 0.79 -6.86 0.17
N GLY A 157 -0.30 -6.12 -0.06
CA GLY A 157 -1.63 -6.68 -0.22
C GLY A 157 -2.31 -6.19 -1.49
N ALA A 158 -3.12 -7.07 -2.09
CA ALA A 158 -3.94 -6.73 -3.25
C ALA A 158 -4.98 -5.65 -2.87
N PRO A 159 -5.12 -4.59 -3.68
CA PRO A 159 -6.15 -3.56 -3.47
C PRO A 159 -7.56 -4.14 -3.65
N LYS A 160 -8.53 -3.55 -2.96
CA LYS A 160 -9.96 -3.82 -3.16
C LYS A 160 -10.55 -2.53 -3.72
N THR A 161 -10.84 -2.52 -5.01
CA THR A 161 -11.33 -1.32 -5.72
C THR A 161 -12.84 -1.21 -5.64
N GLY A 162 -13.38 -0.06 -6.08
CA GLY A 162 -14.83 0.19 -6.10
C GLY A 162 -15.61 -0.86 -6.88
N PHE A 163 -15.21 -1.14 -8.12
CA PHE A 163 -15.88 -2.15 -8.96
C PHE A 163 -15.89 -3.55 -8.32
N MET A 164 -14.78 -3.97 -7.72
CA MET A 164 -14.73 -5.26 -7.00
C MET A 164 -15.68 -5.27 -5.80
N THR A 165 -15.73 -4.17 -5.06
CA THR A 165 -16.58 -4.04 -3.87
C THR A 165 -18.07 -4.04 -4.23
N GLU A 166 -18.44 -3.34 -5.30
CA GLU A 166 -19.80 -3.31 -5.82
C GLU A 166 -20.23 -4.69 -6.35
N ALA A 167 -19.34 -5.39 -7.06
CA ALA A 167 -19.58 -6.76 -7.50
C ALA A 167 -19.77 -7.74 -6.32
N MET A 168 -19.04 -7.54 -5.21
CA MET A 168 -19.25 -8.33 -3.99
C MET A 168 -20.63 -8.07 -3.39
N ALA A 169 -21.04 -6.80 -3.31
CA ALA A 169 -22.31 -6.40 -2.69
C ALA A 169 -23.55 -6.80 -3.52
N THR A 170 -23.41 -6.92 -4.85
CA THR A 170 -24.51 -7.28 -5.75
C THR A 170 -24.64 -8.78 -6.00
N ARG A 171 -23.59 -9.57 -5.70
CA ARG A 171 -23.56 -11.03 -5.86
C ARG A 171 -23.70 -11.82 -4.56
N SER A 172 -23.83 -11.13 -3.43
CA SER A 172 -24.06 -11.68 -2.08
C SER A 172 -25.51 -12.03 -1.82
#